data_AF-A0AAV6AM74-F1
#
_entry.id   AF-A0AAV6AM74-F1
#
_cell.length_a   1.000
_cell.length_b   1.000
_cell.length_c   1.000
_cell.angle_alpha   90.00
_cell.angle_beta   90.00
_cell.angle_gamma   90.00
#
_symmetry.space_group_name_H-M   'P 1'
#
loop_
_entity.id
_entity.type
_entity.pdbx_description
1 polymer ?
#
loop_
_entity_poly.entity_id
_entity_poly.type
_entity_poly.pdbx_seq_one_letter_code
_entity_poly.pdbx_strand_id
1 'polypeptide(L)'
;MTLMTTTPADDVRRPRRERTFARIARASSWLDALGLGWTVPLLRIAAGDNPREQLAELRQVLVIPLLGILLFVAAWAALAPRVQTSLGAIPGPAEVWAQALNLAADHAAERQKKAEFHAREATRNAELVAEGNADKVRQRVYTGKPTYLDQVLTSLVTVGFGFAIATLIAVPLGIASGLSRTVSGAINPLIQIFKPVSPLAWLPIVTMVVSAVYVDTSEMLPKSLVISAVTV
;
A
#
# COMPACT_ATOMS: atom_id res chain seq x y z
N MET A 1 -15.59 36.29 50.51
CA MET A 1 -14.57 35.25 50.75
C MET A 1 -15.31 33.97 51.08
N THR A 2 -15.78 33.26 50.05
CA THR A 2 -16.62 32.06 50.22
C THR A 2 -15.70 30.85 50.16
N LEU A 3 -15.48 30.22 51.31
CA LEU A 3 -14.64 29.03 51.46
C LEU A 3 -15.26 27.87 50.67
N MET A 4 -14.60 27.44 49.60
CA MET A 4 -14.91 26.18 48.91
C MET A 4 -14.58 25.02 49.86
N THR A 5 -15.60 24.44 50.50
CA THR A 5 -15.48 23.18 51.23
C THR A 5 -15.36 22.03 50.23
N THR A 6 -14.13 21.61 49.92
CA THR A 6 -13.88 20.39 49.13
C THR A 6 -14.21 19.16 49.97
N THR A 7 -15.09 18.30 49.46
CA THR A 7 -15.52 17.08 50.18
C THR A 7 -14.40 16.03 50.10
N PRO A 8 -14.17 15.19 51.12
CA PRO A 8 -13.12 14.14 51.10
C PRO A 8 -13.18 13.20 49.87
N ALA A 9 -14.37 13.01 49.29
CA ALA A 9 -14.57 12.23 48.07
C ALA A 9 -14.00 12.89 46.81
N ASP A 10 -13.86 14.22 46.78
CA ASP A 10 -13.29 14.96 45.64
C ASP A 10 -11.77 14.80 45.56
N ASP A 11 -11.10 14.64 46.70
CA ASP A 11 -9.64 14.53 46.82
C ASP A 11 -9.12 13.19 46.23
N VAL A 12 -9.88 12.10 46.39
CA VAL A 12 -9.53 10.79 45.83
C VAL A 12 -9.82 10.68 44.33
N ARG A 13 -10.79 11.45 43.81
CA ARG A 13 -11.22 11.40 42.38
C ARG A 13 -10.31 12.21 41.45
N ARG A 14 -9.72 13.30 41.92
CA ARG A 14 -8.79 14.16 41.16
C ARG A 14 -7.58 13.41 40.57
N PRO A 15 -6.77 12.67 41.36
CA PRO A 15 -5.57 12.01 40.84
C PRO A 15 -5.89 10.88 39.84
N ARG A 16 -7.06 10.24 39.96
CA ARG A 16 -7.50 9.21 38.99
C ARG A 16 -7.86 9.82 37.64
N ARG A 17 -8.55 10.96 37.63
CA ARG A 17 -8.91 11.67 36.39
C ARG A 17 -7.67 12.20 35.67
N GLU A 18 -6.73 12.81 36.39
CA GLU A 18 -5.47 13.33 35.84
C GLU A 18 -4.63 12.22 35.17
N ARG A 19 -4.53 11.04 35.80
CA ARG A 19 -3.86 9.87 35.22
C ARG A 19 -4.53 9.40 33.93
N THR A 20 -5.87 9.42 33.88
CA THR A 20 -6.62 9.04 32.68
C THR A 20 -6.39 10.05 31.54
N PHE A 21 -6.44 11.35 31.83
CA PHE A 21 -6.16 12.40 30.83
C PHE A 21 -4.72 12.36 30.32
N ALA A 22 -3.73 12.14 31.20
CA ALA A 22 -2.33 12.01 30.80
C ALA A 22 -2.10 10.78 29.89
N ARG A 23 -2.84 9.68 30.11
CA ARG A 23 -2.81 8.50 29.23
C ARG A 23 -3.44 8.80 27.87
N ILE A 24 -4.59 9.48 27.84
CA ILE A 24 -5.26 9.89 26.60
C ILE A 24 -4.35 10.84 25.78
N ALA A 25 -3.68 11.80 26.42
CA ALA A 25 -2.77 12.73 25.76
C ALA A 25 -1.51 12.05 25.18
N ARG A 26 -1.02 10.98 25.81
CA ARG A 26 0.09 10.19 25.25
C ARG A 26 -0.38 9.31 24.08
N ALA A 27 -1.60 8.80 24.16
CA ALA A 27 -2.19 7.99 23.09
C ALA A 27 -2.61 8.85 21.88
N SER A 28 -2.96 10.12 22.07
CA SER A 28 -3.45 10.98 20.99
C SER A 28 -2.44 11.15 19.87
N SER A 29 -1.14 11.33 20.16
CA SER A 29 -0.12 11.46 19.10
C SER A 29 -0.02 10.21 18.22
N TRP A 30 -0.18 9.02 18.81
CA TRP A 30 -0.23 7.76 18.06
C TRP A 30 -1.55 7.60 17.31
N LEU A 31 -2.67 7.99 17.90
CA LEU A 31 -3.97 7.96 17.24
C LEU A 31 -4.02 8.92 16.05
N ASP A 32 -3.46 10.12 16.18
CA ASP A 32 -3.35 11.11 15.11
C ASP A 32 -2.46 10.60 13.97
N ALA A 33 -1.31 10.00 14.29
CA ALA A 33 -0.43 9.39 13.29
C ALA A 33 -1.10 8.25 12.51
N LEU A 34 -2.05 7.55 13.13
CA LEU A 34 -2.85 6.49 12.51
C LEU A 34 -4.14 7.00 11.85
N GLY A 35 -4.39 8.32 11.86
CA GLY A 35 -5.62 8.91 11.31
C GLY A 35 -6.87 8.67 12.16
N LEU A 36 -6.71 8.19 13.39
CA LEU A 36 -7.76 7.92 14.38
C LEU A 36 -7.95 9.05 15.39
N GLY A 37 -7.44 10.25 15.10
CA GLY A 37 -7.54 11.43 15.98
C GLY A 37 -8.96 11.82 16.39
N TRP A 38 -9.97 11.50 15.57
CA TRP A 38 -11.38 11.70 15.88
C TRP A 38 -11.88 10.91 17.10
N THR A 39 -11.16 9.87 17.53
CA THR A 39 -11.49 9.10 18.73
C THR A 39 -11.12 9.81 20.03
N VAL A 40 -10.17 10.75 19.98
CA VAL A 40 -9.64 11.45 21.14
C VAL A 40 -10.71 12.28 21.86
N PRO A 41 -11.56 13.07 21.18
CA PRO A 41 -12.65 13.78 21.84
C PRO A 41 -13.66 12.87 22.54
N LEU A 42 -13.97 11.70 21.95
CA LEU A 42 -14.88 10.72 22.55
C LEU A 42 -14.32 10.15 23.86
N LEU A 43 -13.01 9.84 23.87
CA LEU A 43 -12.31 9.36 25.06
C LEU A 43 -12.25 10.44 26.15
N ARG A 44 -12.07 11.71 25.79
CA ARG A 44 -12.09 12.85 26.74
C ARG A 44 -13.47 13.05 27.34
N ILE A 45 -14.54 12.96 26.55
CA ILE A 45 -15.93 13.00 27.06
C ILE A 45 -16.16 11.85 28.05
N ALA A 46 -15.74 10.63 27.71
CA ALA A 46 -15.87 9.47 28.60
C ALA A 46 -15.06 9.61 29.91
N ALA A 47 -13.93 10.34 29.88
CA ALA A 47 -13.14 10.68 31.07
C ALA A 47 -13.72 11.83 31.92
N GLY A 48 -14.86 12.40 31.49
CA GLY A 48 -15.58 13.47 32.19
C GLY A 48 -15.07 14.87 31.88
N ASP A 49 -14.52 15.10 30.69
CA ASP A 49 -14.18 16.43 30.17
C ASP A 49 -15.43 17.21 29.70
N ASN A 50 -15.29 18.51 29.40
CA ASN A 50 -16.40 19.35 28.97
C ASN A 50 -17.00 18.85 27.64
N PRO A 51 -18.25 18.33 27.62
CA PRO A 51 -18.83 17.76 26.40
C PRO A 51 -19.00 18.77 25.27
N ARG A 52 -19.19 20.05 25.56
CA ARG A 52 -19.39 21.09 24.54
C ARG A 52 -18.12 21.38 23.75
N GLU A 53 -16.98 21.45 24.43
CA GLU A 53 -15.67 21.68 23.81
C GLU A 53 -15.26 20.47 22.97
N GLN A 54 -15.42 19.26 23.52
CA GLN A 54 -15.11 18.03 22.81
C GLN A 54 -16.02 17.78 21.61
N LEU A 55 -17.30 18.19 21.67
CA LEU A 55 -18.20 18.13 20.52
C LEU A 55 -17.82 19.14 19.43
N ALA A 56 -17.32 20.33 19.81
CA ALA A 56 -16.81 21.31 18.86
C ALA A 56 -15.52 20.82 18.16
N GLU A 57 -14.62 20.16 18.91
CA GLU A 57 -13.42 19.50 18.40
C GLU A 57 -13.80 18.35 17.44
N LEU A 58 -14.71 17.47 17.85
CA LEU A 58 -15.22 16.37 17.02
C LEU A 58 -15.86 16.87 15.72
N ARG A 59 -16.62 17.98 15.78
CA ARG A 59 -17.19 18.61 14.59
C ARG A 59 -16.09 19.03 13.59
N GLN A 60 -14.98 19.60 14.08
CA GLN A 60 -13.90 20.05 13.22
C GLN A 60 -13.07 18.89 12.65
N VAL A 61 -12.78 17.87 13.46
CA VAL A 61 -11.90 16.75 13.08
C VAL A 61 -12.64 15.71 12.23
N LEU A 62 -13.95 15.52 12.44
CA LEU A 62 -14.72 14.47 11.77
C LEU A 62 -15.82 15.03 10.87
N VAL A 63 -16.73 15.83 11.43
CA VAL A 63 -17.97 16.22 10.72
C VAL A 63 -17.68 17.13 9.53
N ILE A 64 -16.85 18.17 9.69
CA ILE A 64 -16.52 19.10 8.59
C ILE A 64 -15.81 18.38 7.42
N PRO A 65 -14.77 17.56 7.65
CA PRO A 65 -14.16 16.76 6.58
C PRO A 65 -15.15 15.81 5.90
N LEU A 66 -15.99 15.09 6.67
CA LEU A 66 -16.99 14.20 6.10
C LEU A 66 -18.02 14.94 5.24
N LEU A 67 -18.49 16.10 5.69
CA LEU A 67 -19.37 16.96 4.89
C LEU A 67 -18.69 17.41 3.60
N GLY A 68 -17.41 17.77 3.66
CA GLY A 68 -16.61 18.11 2.48
C GLY A 68 -16.51 16.95 1.48
N ILE A 69 -16.23 15.73 1.98
CA ILE A 69 -16.20 14.51 1.15
C ILE A 69 -17.57 14.23 0.53
N LEU A 70 -18.65 14.34 1.30
CA LEU A 70 -20.00 14.12 0.80
C LEU A 70 -20.38 15.14 -0.28
N LEU A 71 -20.07 16.42 -0.06
CA LEU A 71 -20.28 17.48 -1.05
C LEU A 71 -19.47 17.20 -2.32
N PHE A 72 -18.20 16.81 -2.17
CA PHE A 72 -17.35 16.44 -3.29
C PHE A 72 -17.90 15.25 -4.06
N VAL A 73 -18.31 14.17 -3.39
CA VAL A 73 -18.88 12.98 -4.03
C VAL A 73 -20.20 13.32 -4.72
N ALA A 74 -21.05 14.15 -4.13
CA ALA A 74 -22.29 14.62 -4.74
C ALA A 74 -22.02 15.47 -5.99
N ALA A 75 -21.07 16.41 -5.90
CA ALA A 75 -20.65 17.22 -7.05
C ALA A 75 -20.05 16.33 -8.15
N TRP A 76 -19.18 15.39 -7.81
CA TRP A 76 -18.58 14.46 -8.75
C TRP A 76 -19.65 13.59 -9.43
N ALA A 77 -20.59 13.01 -8.67
CA ALA A 77 -21.70 12.25 -9.21
C ALA A 77 -22.59 13.06 -10.16
N ALA A 78 -22.82 14.34 -9.87
CA ALA A 78 -23.65 15.20 -10.69
C ALA A 78 -22.95 15.74 -11.94
N LEU A 79 -21.62 15.93 -11.87
CA LEU A 79 -20.83 16.58 -12.91
C LEU A 79 -20.13 15.60 -13.86
N ALA A 80 -19.68 14.43 -13.39
CA ALA A 80 -18.94 13.48 -14.22
C ALA A 80 -19.71 13.04 -15.48
N PRO A 81 -21.00 12.66 -15.41
CA PRO A 81 -21.75 12.24 -16.59
C PRO A 81 -21.97 13.37 -17.62
N ARG A 82 -21.79 14.63 -17.22
CA ARG A 82 -21.96 15.79 -18.11
C ARG A 82 -20.77 15.98 -19.05
N VAL A 83 -19.62 15.41 -18.73
CA VAL A 83 -18.43 15.51 -19.58
C VAL A 83 -18.42 14.32 -20.54
N GLN A 84 -18.82 14.57 -21.78
CA GLN A 84 -18.80 13.58 -22.86
C GLN A 84 -17.48 13.68 -23.61
N THR A 85 -16.72 12.59 -23.59
CA THR A 85 -15.49 12.43 -24.37
C THR A 85 -15.76 11.54 -25.58
N SER A 86 -14.81 11.48 -26.51
CA SER A 86 -14.85 10.53 -27.63
C SER A 86 -14.91 9.06 -27.20
N LEU A 87 -14.60 8.75 -25.94
CA LEU A 87 -14.60 7.41 -25.37
C LEU A 87 -15.82 7.14 -24.45
N GLY A 88 -16.75 8.10 -24.35
CA GLY A 88 -17.91 8.02 -23.46
C GLY A 88 -17.91 9.09 -22.36
N ALA A 89 -18.87 8.98 -21.44
CA ALA A 89 -18.95 9.88 -20.28
C ALA A 89 -17.92 9.52 -19.21
N ILE A 90 -17.46 10.51 -18.44
CA ILE A 90 -16.57 10.26 -17.31
C ILE A 90 -17.35 9.48 -16.23
N PRO A 91 -16.77 8.39 -15.68
CA PRO A 91 -17.48 7.57 -14.70
C PRO A 91 -17.69 8.30 -13.38
N GLY A 92 -18.88 8.13 -12.80
CA GLY A 92 -19.24 8.63 -11.47
C GLY A 92 -18.72 7.74 -10.33
N PRO A 93 -18.86 8.18 -9.07
CA PRO A 93 -18.38 7.44 -7.89
C PRO A 93 -19.00 6.04 -7.76
N ALA A 94 -20.30 5.90 -8.07
CA ALA A 94 -20.98 4.60 -8.00
C ALA A 94 -20.48 3.62 -9.07
N GLU A 95 -20.17 4.11 -10.26
CA GLU A 95 -19.62 3.29 -11.35
C GLU A 95 -18.19 2.87 -11.03
N VAL A 96 -17.36 3.78 -10.52
CA VAL A 96 -16.01 3.46 -10.03
C VAL A 96 -16.07 2.40 -8.92
N TRP A 97 -17.01 2.52 -7.98
CA TRP A 97 -17.21 1.52 -6.94
C TRP A 97 -17.64 0.16 -7.51
N ALA A 98 -18.57 0.15 -8.46
CA ALA A 98 -18.99 -1.08 -9.13
C ALA A 98 -17.81 -1.75 -9.87
N GLN A 99 -16.95 -0.98 -10.54
CA GLN A 99 -15.74 -1.52 -11.18
C GLN A 99 -14.76 -2.11 -10.16
N ALA A 100 -14.59 -1.48 -8.99
CA ALA A 100 -13.76 -2.05 -7.93
C ALA A 100 -14.28 -3.42 -7.45
N LEU A 101 -15.60 -3.57 -7.31
CA LEU A 101 -16.22 -4.86 -6.97
C LEU A 101 -16.04 -5.89 -8.08
N ASN A 102 -16.16 -5.49 -9.35
CA ASN A 102 -15.90 -6.38 -10.49
C ASN A 102 -14.47 -6.90 -10.49
N LEU A 103 -13.48 -6.04 -10.23
CA LEU A 103 -12.08 -6.45 -10.15
C LEU A 103 -11.82 -7.47 -9.03
N ALA A 104 -12.50 -7.31 -7.89
CA ALA A 104 -12.43 -8.27 -6.79
C ALA A 104 -13.11 -9.61 -7.15
N ALA A 105 -14.27 -9.56 -7.80
CA ALA A 105 -14.99 -10.74 -8.27
C ALA A 105 -14.19 -11.51 -9.34
N ASP A 106 -13.59 -10.79 -10.30
CA ASP A 106 -12.71 -11.35 -11.33
C ASP A 106 -11.51 -12.06 -10.70
N HIS A 107 -10.90 -11.45 -9.66
CA HIS A 107 -9.81 -12.09 -8.93
C HIS A 107 -10.26 -13.40 -8.28
N ALA A 108 -11.39 -13.41 -7.57
CA ALA A 108 -11.92 -14.60 -6.92
C ALA A 108 -12.26 -15.70 -7.95
N ALA A 109 -12.91 -15.35 -9.06
CA ALA A 109 -13.24 -16.27 -10.13
C ALA A 109 -11.99 -16.90 -10.77
N GLU A 110 -10.94 -16.12 -10.99
CA GLU A 110 -9.68 -16.62 -11.56
C GLU A 110 -8.93 -17.54 -10.59
N ARG A 111 -8.96 -17.24 -9.27
CA ARG A 111 -8.42 -18.15 -8.24
C ARG A 111 -9.15 -19.49 -8.24
N GLN A 112 -10.48 -19.48 -8.39
CA GLN A 112 -11.26 -20.70 -8.49
C GLN A 112 -10.90 -21.52 -9.72
N LYS A 113 -10.81 -20.91 -10.91
CA LYS A 113 -10.40 -21.61 -12.14
C LYS A 113 -9.02 -22.25 -12.02
N LYS A 114 -8.07 -21.56 -11.38
CA LYS A 114 -6.74 -22.09 -11.08
C LYS A 114 -6.81 -23.32 -10.16
N ALA A 115 -7.60 -23.24 -9.09
CA ALA A 115 -7.79 -24.37 -8.16
C ALA A 115 -8.42 -25.59 -8.86
N GLU A 116 -9.47 -25.36 -9.67
CA GLU A 116 -10.11 -26.42 -10.44
C GLU A 116 -9.18 -27.03 -11.49
N PHE A 117 -8.34 -26.21 -12.13
CA PHE A 117 -7.32 -26.70 -13.06
C PHE A 117 -6.34 -27.67 -12.37
N HIS A 118 -5.82 -27.28 -11.22
CA HIS A 118 -4.92 -28.14 -10.45
C HIS A 118 -5.62 -29.40 -9.91
N ALA A 119 -6.89 -29.30 -9.53
CA ALA A 119 -7.68 -30.47 -9.12
C ALA A 119 -7.85 -31.47 -10.28
N ARG A 120 -8.24 -30.99 -11.49
CA ARG A 120 -8.34 -31.84 -12.69
C ARG A 120 -7.00 -32.45 -13.08
N GLU A 121 -5.92 -31.72 -12.90
CA GLU A 121 -4.57 -32.24 -13.14
C GLU A 121 -4.19 -33.32 -12.14
N ALA A 122 -4.47 -33.12 -10.84
CA ALA A 122 -4.20 -34.10 -9.80
C ALA A 122 -4.98 -35.40 -10.04
N THR A 123 -6.26 -35.32 -10.40
CA THR A 123 -7.08 -36.50 -10.73
C THR A 123 -6.51 -37.28 -11.91
N ARG A 124 -6.24 -36.60 -13.03
CA ARG A 124 -5.67 -37.23 -14.24
C ARG A 124 -4.29 -37.84 -13.98
N ASN A 125 -3.46 -37.19 -13.17
CA ASN A 125 -2.16 -37.72 -12.81
C ASN A 125 -2.28 -38.94 -11.89
N ALA A 126 -3.23 -38.94 -10.95
CA ALA A 126 -3.50 -40.09 -10.09
C ALA A 126 -4.01 -41.31 -10.89
N GLU A 127 -4.88 -41.08 -11.87
CA GLU A 127 -5.35 -42.13 -12.80
C GLU A 127 -4.18 -42.72 -13.62
N LEU A 128 -3.33 -41.87 -14.20
CA LEU A 128 -2.15 -42.32 -14.95
C LEU A 128 -1.18 -43.14 -14.10
N VAL A 129 -1.00 -42.78 -12.83
CA VAL A 129 -0.16 -43.54 -11.89
C VAL A 129 -0.82 -44.88 -11.55
N ALA A 130 -2.13 -44.92 -11.32
CA ALA A 130 -2.87 -46.14 -11.01
C ALA A 130 -2.86 -47.14 -12.19
N GLU A 131 -2.86 -46.65 -13.43
CA GLU A 131 -2.72 -47.46 -14.65
C GLU A 131 -1.28 -47.91 -14.95
N GLY A 132 -0.31 -47.57 -14.09
CA GLY A 132 1.11 -47.90 -14.29
C GLY A 132 1.82 -47.03 -15.34
N ASN A 133 1.18 -45.97 -15.82
CA ASN A 133 1.70 -45.02 -16.81
C ASN A 133 2.37 -43.80 -16.13
N ALA A 134 3.12 -44.02 -15.04
CA ALA A 134 3.74 -42.93 -14.26
C ALA A 134 4.66 -42.03 -15.12
N ASP A 135 5.32 -42.59 -16.12
CA ASP A 135 6.20 -41.87 -17.05
C ASP A 135 5.48 -40.82 -17.91
N LYS A 136 4.14 -40.88 -17.99
CA LYS A 136 3.31 -39.94 -18.76
C LYS A 136 2.76 -38.78 -17.93
N VAL A 137 2.99 -38.76 -16.61
CA VAL A 137 2.58 -37.66 -15.74
C VAL A 137 3.31 -36.38 -16.15
N ARG A 138 2.55 -35.34 -16.48
CA ARG A 138 3.09 -34.02 -16.84
C ARG A 138 2.41 -32.96 -15.99
N GLN A 139 3.19 -32.22 -15.22
CA GLN A 139 2.70 -31.02 -14.55
C GLN A 139 2.55 -29.90 -15.58
N ARG A 140 1.35 -29.31 -15.67
CA ARG A 140 1.10 -28.20 -16.59
C ARG A 140 1.01 -26.92 -15.77
N VAL A 141 1.72 -25.89 -16.23
CA VAL A 141 1.62 -24.56 -15.63
C VAL A 141 0.26 -23.97 -15.97
N TYR A 142 -0.41 -23.38 -14.98
CA TYR A 142 -1.66 -22.65 -15.20
C TYR A 142 -1.38 -21.33 -15.93
N THR A 143 -1.85 -21.18 -17.16
CA THR A 143 -1.62 -20.01 -18.02
C THR A 143 -2.77 -19.00 -18.00
N GLY A 144 -3.50 -18.88 -16.89
CA GLY A 144 -4.56 -17.87 -16.74
C GLY A 144 -4.02 -16.44 -16.75
N LYS A 145 -4.90 -15.47 -17.04
CA LYS A 145 -4.50 -14.05 -17.12
C LYS A 145 -4.22 -13.51 -15.71
N PRO A 146 -3.15 -12.73 -15.50
CA PRO A 146 -2.91 -12.08 -14.21
C PRO A 146 -4.00 -11.05 -13.93
N THR A 147 -4.61 -11.14 -12.76
CA THR A 147 -5.66 -10.23 -12.32
C THR A 147 -5.07 -8.88 -11.92
N TYR A 148 -5.91 -7.85 -11.78
CA TYR A 148 -5.45 -6.52 -11.35
C TYR A 148 -4.68 -6.57 -10.01
N LEU A 149 -5.18 -7.34 -9.04
CA LEU A 149 -4.51 -7.50 -7.74
C LEU A 149 -3.16 -8.22 -7.87
N ASP A 150 -3.05 -9.22 -8.76
CA ASP A 150 -1.77 -9.87 -9.02
C ASP A 150 -0.77 -8.88 -9.62
N GLN A 151 -1.22 -8.00 -10.53
CA GLN A 151 -0.37 -6.99 -11.15
C GLN A 151 0.11 -5.96 -10.13
N VAL A 152 -0.77 -5.46 -9.25
CA VAL A 152 -0.39 -4.55 -8.16
C VAL A 152 0.66 -5.18 -7.27
N LEU A 153 0.46 -6.44 -6.86
CA LEU A 153 1.43 -7.15 -6.04
C LEU A 153 2.76 -7.35 -6.78
N THR A 154 2.71 -7.76 -8.04
CA THR A 154 3.90 -7.94 -8.88
C THR A 154 4.69 -6.62 -8.99
N SER A 155 4.02 -5.50 -9.20
CA SER A 155 4.64 -4.18 -9.23
C SER A 155 5.27 -3.82 -7.88
N LEU A 156 4.57 -4.03 -6.76
CA LEU A 156 5.11 -3.77 -5.42
C LEU A 156 6.34 -4.62 -5.12
N VAL A 157 6.32 -5.91 -5.47
CA VAL A 157 7.48 -6.80 -5.30
C VAL A 157 8.64 -6.34 -6.18
N THR A 158 8.37 -5.96 -7.43
CA THR A 158 9.41 -5.50 -8.37
C THR A 158 10.10 -4.23 -7.86
N VAL A 159 9.31 -3.22 -7.45
CA VAL A 159 9.83 -1.96 -6.90
C VAL A 159 10.54 -2.21 -5.57
N GLY A 160 9.95 -3.02 -4.68
CA GLY A 160 10.54 -3.34 -3.38
C GLY A 160 11.89 -4.07 -3.52
N PHE A 161 11.99 -4.99 -4.47
CA PHE A 161 13.23 -5.71 -4.76
C PHE A 161 14.31 -4.80 -5.33
N GLY A 162 13.97 -3.97 -6.34
CA GLY A 162 14.88 -2.97 -6.90
C GLY A 162 15.37 -1.98 -5.86
N PHE A 163 14.44 -1.45 -5.04
CA PHE A 163 14.75 -0.54 -3.93
C PHE A 163 15.67 -1.18 -2.89
N ALA A 164 15.46 -2.45 -2.53
CA ALA A 164 16.31 -3.14 -1.57
C ALA A 164 17.76 -3.26 -2.06
N ILE A 165 17.95 -3.67 -3.32
CA ILE A 165 19.27 -3.76 -3.95
C ILE A 165 19.92 -2.37 -4.04
N ALA A 166 19.17 -1.37 -4.52
CA ALA A 166 19.65 0.00 -4.63
C ALA A 166 20.08 0.54 -3.26
N THR A 167 19.30 0.31 -2.22
CA THR A 167 19.60 0.74 -0.84
C THR A 167 20.87 0.08 -0.32
N LEU A 168 21.04 -1.23 -0.52
CA LEU A 168 22.23 -1.97 -0.08
C LEU A 168 23.53 -1.43 -0.68
N ILE A 169 23.48 -0.81 -1.87
CA ILE A 169 24.66 -0.26 -2.55
C ILE A 169 24.77 1.26 -2.31
N ALA A 170 23.69 2.00 -2.52
CA ALA A 170 23.68 3.45 -2.49
C ALA A 170 23.86 4.02 -1.08
N VAL A 171 23.33 3.36 -0.03
CA VAL A 171 23.50 3.85 1.34
C VAL A 171 24.95 3.75 1.81
N PRO A 172 25.65 2.61 1.70
CA PRO A 172 27.07 2.55 2.04
C PRO A 172 27.91 3.50 1.19
N LEU A 173 27.62 3.62 -0.11
CA LEU A 173 28.34 4.53 -1.00
C LEU A 173 28.12 6.01 -0.63
N GLY A 174 26.89 6.37 -0.26
CA GLY A 174 26.53 7.71 0.21
C GLY A 174 27.23 8.05 1.53
N ILE A 175 27.27 7.11 2.48
CA ILE A 175 28.00 7.28 3.75
C ILE A 175 29.50 7.44 3.48
N ALA A 176 30.09 6.60 2.64
CA ALA A 176 31.51 6.68 2.28
C ALA A 176 31.85 8.02 1.61
N SER A 177 30.98 8.51 0.72
CA SER A 177 31.11 9.83 0.08
C SER A 177 30.99 10.97 1.09
N GLY A 178 30.08 10.87 2.06
CA GLY A 178 29.92 11.88 3.12
C GLY A 178 31.09 11.96 4.10
N LEU A 179 31.76 10.84 4.36
CA LEU A 179 32.88 10.76 5.32
C LEU A 179 34.26 11.04 4.70
N SER A 180 34.42 10.98 3.37
CA SER A 180 35.73 11.15 2.70
C SER A 180 35.68 12.14 1.55
N ARG A 181 36.50 13.20 1.63
CA ARG A 181 36.66 14.19 0.55
C ARG A 181 37.18 13.56 -0.75
N THR A 182 38.04 12.54 -0.66
CA THR A 182 38.56 11.83 -1.83
C THR A 182 37.48 11.02 -2.53
N VAL A 183 36.66 10.29 -1.77
CA VAL A 183 35.55 9.48 -2.32
C VAL A 183 34.48 10.39 -2.91
N SER A 184 34.14 11.48 -2.22
CA SER A 184 33.22 12.50 -2.74
C SER A 184 33.72 13.11 -4.05
N GLY A 185 35.00 13.47 -4.14
CA GLY A 185 35.61 14.01 -5.36
C GLY A 185 35.56 13.04 -6.54
N ALA A 186 35.69 11.73 -6.31
CA ALA A 186 35.61 10.71 -7.36
C ALA A 186 34.17 10.42 -7.82
N ILE A 187 33.21 10.38 -6.90
CA ILE A 187 31.83 9.99 -7.19
C ILE A 187 30.99 11.15 -7.74
N ASN A 188 31.25 12.38 -7.29
CA ASN A 188 30.42 13.54 -7.64
C ASN A 188 30.30 13.77 -9.16
N PRO A 189 31.38 13.69 -9.97
CA PRO A 189 31.25 13.79 -11.43
C PRO A 189 30.33 12.72 -12.04
N LEU A 190 30.39 11.47 -11.57
CA LEU A 190 29.53 10.39 -12.05
C LEU A 190 28.06 10.68 -11.72
N ILE A 191 27.78 11.13 -10.49
CA ILE A 191 26.41 11.51 -10.09
C ILE A 191 25.87 12.61 -11.00
N GLN A 192 26.65 13.64 -11.31
CA GLN A 192 26.20 14.75 -12.16
C GLN A 192 25.92 14.32 -13.61
N ILE A 193 26.71 13.39 -14.14
CA ILE A 193 26.49 12.83 -15.49
C ILE A 193 25.19 12.01 -15.55
N PHE A 194 24.90 11.23 -14.50
CA PHE A 194 23.71 10.36 -14.47
C PHE A 194 22.43 11.06 -14.02
N LYS A 195 22.52 12.16 -13.27
CA LYS A 195 21.37 12.93 -12.77
C LYS A 195 20.34 13.32 -13.85
N PRO A 196 20.71 13.77 -15.07
CA PRO A 196 19.73 14.11 -16.11
C PRO A 196 19.23 12.91 -16.92
N VAL A 197 19.79 11.71 -16.71
CA VAL A 197 19.42 10.54 -17.52
C VAL A 197 18.09 9.98 -17.01
N SER A 198 17.09 9.98 -17.89
CA SER A 198 15.79 9.38 -17.59
C SER A 198 15.94 7.89 -17.26
N PRO A 199 15.29 7.38 -16.20
CA PRO A 199 15.24 5.95 -15.91
C PRO A 199 14.79 5.11 -17.12
N LEU A 200 13.87 5.65 -17.92
CA LEU A 200 13.34 4.95 -19.10
C LEU A 200 14.38 4.76 -20.22
N ALA A 201 15.42 5.60 -20.27
CA ALA A 201 16.51 5.48 -21.25
C ALA A 201 17.40 4.26 -20.99
N TRP A 202 17.38 3.70 -19.78
CA TRP A 202 18.17 2.52 -19.41
C TRP A 202 17.56 1.20 -19.89
N LEU A 203 16.25 1.19 -20.19
CA LEU A 203 15.52 -0.03 -20.51
C LEU A 203 16.16 -0.84 -21.65
N PRO A 204 16.57 -0.27 -22.80
CA PRO A 204 17.20 -1.05 -23.87
C PRO A 204 18.53 -1.68 -23.45
N ILE A 205 19.36 -0.92 -22.73
CA ILE A 205 20.68 -1.38 -22.26
C ILE A 205 20.52 -2.51 -21.25
N VAL A 206 19.66 -2.32 -20.25
CA VAL A 206 19.40 -3.32 -19.22
C VAL A 206 18.78 -4.57 -19.84
N THR A 207 17.82 -4.41 -20.75
CA THR A 207 17.19 -5.54 -21.45
C THR A 207 18.21 -6.35 -22.23
N MET A 208 19.11 -5.68 -22.97
CA MET A 208 20.18 -6.34 -23.71
C MET A 208 21.13 -7.10 -22.77
N VAL A 209 21.61 -6.45 -21.71
CA VAL A 209 22.55 -7.06 -20.75
C VAL A 209 21.90 -8.25 -20.06
N VAL A 210 20.71 -8.10 -19.47
CA VAL A 210 20.01 -9.19 -18.79
C VAL A 210 19.70 -10.33 -19.76
N SER A 211 19.29 -10.04 -20.99
CA SER A 211 19.02 -11.09 -21.98
C SER A 211 20.28 -11.90 -22.34
N ALA A 212 21.46 -11.26 -22.32
CA ALA A 212 22.73 -11.89 -22.62
C ALA A 212 23.31 -12.67 -21.44
N VAL A 213 23.20 -12.15 -20.21
CA VAL A 213 23.87 -12.71 -19.03
C VAL A 213 22.97 -13.60 -18.16
N TYR A 214 21.65 -13.41 -18.23
CA TYR A 214 20.69 -14.14 -17.41
C TYR A 214 19.96 -15.19 -18.24
N VAL A 215 20.61 -16.34 -18.45
CA VAL A 215 20.09 -17.40 -19.34
C VAL A 215 19.06 -18.28 -18.64
N ASP A 216 19.32 -18.68 -17.40
CA ASP A 216 18.47 -19.59 -16.62
C ASP A 216 17.50 -18.83 -15.71
N THR A 217 16.25 -18.71 -16.15
CA THR A 217 15.21 -18.02 -15.38
C THR A 217 14.48 -18.99 -14.46
N SER A 218 14.32 -18.61 -13.18
CA SER A 218 13.41 -19.32 -12.27
C SER A 218 12.02 -18.68 -12.29
N GLU A 219 11.00 -19.45 -11.89
CA GLU A 219 9.63 -18.90 -11.74
C GLU A 219 9.56 -17.74 -10.75
N MET A 220 10.47 -17.69 -9.78
CA MET A 220 10.55 -16.61 -8.78
C MET A 220 11.32 -15.37 -9.25
N LEU A 221 12.24 -15.53 -10.22
CA LEU A 221 13.04 -14.44 -10.80
C LEU A 221 12.92 -14.47 -12.32
N PRO A 222 11.77 -14.08 -12.89
CA PRO A 222 11.63 -13.97 -14.33
C PRO A 222 12.49 -12.82 -14.88
N LYS A 223 12.97 -12.94 -16.13
CA LYS A 223 13.73 -11.88 -16.84
C LYS A 223 13.07 -10.51 -16.74
N SER A 224 11.76 -10.46 -16.93
CA SER A 224 10.98 -9.22 -16.86
C SER A 224 11.08 -8.55 -15.50
N LEU A 225 11.05 -9.32 -14.41
CA LEU A 225 11.20 -8.79 -13.05
C LEU A 225 12.60 -8.22 -12.84
N VAL A 226 13.64 -8.91 -13.28
CA VAL A 226 15.03 -8.41 -13.16
C VAL A 226 15.24 -7.14 -13.97
N ILE A 227 14.76 -7.11 -15.21
CA ILE A 227 14.84 -5.92 -16.07
C ILE A 227 14.10 -4.76 -15.41
N SER A 228 12.85 -4.97 -14.99
CA SER A 228 12.04 -3.92 -14.38
C SER A 228 12.61 -3.44 -13.05
N ALA A 229 13.10 -4.34 -12.19
CA ALA A 229 13.69 -3.98 -10.90
C ALA A 229 14.98 -3.16 -11.00
N VAL A 230 15.71 -3.26 -12.12
CA VAL A 230 16.92 -2.45 -12.36
C VAL A 230 16.56 -1.08 -12.95
N THR A 231 15.47 -1.00 -13.72
CA THR A 231 15.07 0.22 -14.44
C THR A 231 14.14 1.15 -13.67
N VAL A 232 13.34 0.61 -12.75
CA VAL A 232 12.33 1.34 -11.94
C VAL A 232 12.96 1.78 -10.63
#